data_AF-A0A0L1KJ59-F1
#
_entry.id   AF-A0A0L1KJ59-F1
#
_cell.length_a   1.000
_cell.length_b   1.000
_cell.length_c   1.000
_cell.angle_alpha   90.00
_cell.angle_beta   90.00
_cell.angle_gamma   90.00
#
_symmetry.space_group_name_H-M   'P 1'
#
loop_
_entity.id
_entity.type
_entity.pdbx_description
1 polymer ?
#
loop_
_entity_poly.entity_id
_entity_poly.type
_entity_poly.pdbx_seq_one_letter_code
_entity_poly.pdbx_strand_id
1 'polypeptide(L)'
;RKAESMRIRVERHVQFSNCAIKKNEFTGTVALGSLPRALTYLSLSNNRLDGAINLDALPDELTHLHLASNALTGIISSSLLPVKLEALNVANNRMEGSVDFAGFPSTLSTLNLLSNHLCGMIDMSRVHHSFALRANFVHGSS
;
A
#
# COMPACT_ATOMS: atom_id res chain seq x y z
N ARG A 1 -0.04 21.85 21.74
CA ARG A 1 -0.15 22.28 20.33
C ARG A 1 -0.89 21.15 19.61
N LYS A 2 -2.06 21.45 19.03
CA LYS A 2 -3.06 20.45 18.62
C LYS A 2 -2.53 19.60 17.46
N ALA A 3 -2.69 18.28 17.58
CA ALA A 3 -2.54 17.33 16.49
C ALA A 3 -3.70 17.58 15.51
N GLU A 4 -3.44 18.31 14.42
CA GLU A 4 -4.35 18.34 13.29
C GLU A 4 -4.22 16.99 12.58
N SER A 5 -5.29 16.19 12.66
CA SER A 5 -5.49 15.02 11.81
C SER A 5 -5.25 15.47 10.37
N MET A 6 -4.19 14.94 9.74
CA MET A 6 -3.85 15.28 8.38
C MET A 6 -4.90 14.67 7.44
N ARG A 7 -6.02 15.37 7.25
CA ARG A 7 -6.87 15.15 6.10
C ARG A 7 -6.07 15.64 4.90
N ILE A 8 -5.64 14.72 4.04
CA ILE A 8 -5.26 15.09 2.67
C ILE A 8 -6.54 15.63 2.03
N ARG A 9 -6.77 16.94 2.18
CA ARG A 9 -7.92 17.66 1.65
C ARG A 9 -7.58 17.95 0.21
N VAL A 10 -8.05 17.08 -0.68
CA VAL A 10 -7.95 17.27 -2.13
C VAL A 10 -8.92 18.39 -2.50
N GLU A 11 -8.50 19.64 -2.31
CA GLU A 11 -9.30 20.77 -2.79
C GLU A 11 -9.31 20.76 -4.32
N ARG A 12 -10.51 20.93 -4.86
CA ARG A 12 -10.98 20.61 -6.22
C ARG A 12 -10.19 21.22 -7.40
N HIS A 13 -9.03 21.84 -7.24
CA HIS A 13 -8.33 22.57 -8.30
C HIS A 13 -6.86 22.20 -8.50
N VAL A 14 -6.35 21.16 -7.84
CA VAL A 14 -5.06 20.59 -8.24
C VAL A 14 -5.32 19.28 -8.97
N GLN A 15 -5.10 19.28 -10.29
CA GLN A 15 -5.05 18.08 -11.11
C GLN A 15 -3.86 17.23 -10.65
N PHE A 16 -4.03 16.42 -9.62
CA PHE A 16 -3.03 15.46 -9.18
C PHE A 16 -3.15 14.20 -10.03
N SER A 17 -2.67 14.27 -11.27
CA SER A 17 -2.47 13.06 -12.09
C SER A 17 -1.29 12.21 -11.59
N ASN A 18 -0.57 12.66 -10.55
CA ASN A 18 0.60 11.99 -9.98
C ASN A 18 0.98 12.70 -8.66
N CYS A 19 0.74 12.11 -7.49
CA CYS A 19 1.04 12.75 -6.20
C CYS A 19 2.15 11.99 -5.44
N ALA A 20 3.28 12.66 -5.21
CA ALA A 20 4.35 12.14 -4.37
C ALA A 20 4.69 13.15 -3.27
N ILE A 21 4.34 12.83 -2.02
CA ILE A 21 4.72 13.61 -0.85
C ILE A 21 5.59 12.74 0.06
N LYS A 22 6.86 12.62 -0.33
CA LYS A 22 7.85 11.76 0.33
C LYS A 22 8.70 12.56 1.31
N LYS A 23 9.18 11.92 2.39
CA LYS A 23 10.15 12.49 3.34
C LYS A 23 9.66 13.75 4.07
N ASN A 24 8.44 13.72 4.60
CA ASN A 24 7.93 14.75 5.50
C ASN A 24 7.72 14.18 6.91
N GLU A 25 7.32 15.03 7.85
CA GLU A 25 6.95 14.61 9.21
C GLU A 25 5.44 14.44 9.38
N PHE A 26 4.73 14.05 8.31
CA PHE A 26 3.28 13.87 8.39
C PHE A 26 2.90 12.75 9.34
N THR A 27 1.88 13.01 10.15
CA THR A 27 1.36 12.11 11.20
C THR A 27 -0.14 11.93 11.05
N GLY A 28 -0.70 10.93 11.71
CA GLY A 28 -2.13 10.63 11.67
C GLY A 28 -2.51 9.61 10.60
N THR A 29 -3.82 9.35 10.53
CA THR A 29 -4.43 8.33 9.68
C THR A 29 -4.65 8.79 8.26
N VAL A 30 -4.60 7.86 7.30
CA VAL A 30 -4.87 8.11 5.88
C VAL A 30 -6.25 7.57 5.49
N ALA A 31 -7.11 8.43 4.93
CA ALA A 31 -8.39 8.03 4.36
C ALA A 31 -8.30 7.93 2.83
N LEU A 32 -8.14 6.72 2.30
CA LEU A 32 -7.96 6.48 0.86
C LEU A 32 -9.26 6.58 0.04
N GLY A 33 -10.42 6.34 0.64
CA GLY A 33 -11.71 6.34 -0.07
C GLY A 33 -12.18 7.69 -0.62
N SER A 34 -11.45 8.78 -0.38
CA SER A 34 -11.74 10.12 -0.91
C SER A 34 -10.74 10.58 -1.97
N LEU A 35 -9.88 9.68 -2.45
CA LEU A 35 -8.93 9.99 -3.51
C LEU A 35 -9.63 10.22 -4.86
N PRO A 36 -9.06 11.06 -5.75
CA PRO A 36 -9.60 11.25 -7.09
C PRO A 36 -9.66 9.93 -7.86
N ARG A 37 -10.76 9.67 -8.57
CA ARG A 37 -10.93 8.46 -9.38
C ARG A 37 -9.88 8.32 -10.49
N ALA A 38 -9.35 9.44 -10.98
CA ALA A 38 -8.33 9.47 -12.03
C ALA A 38 -6.88 9.39 -11.50
N LEU A 39 -6.70 9.19 -10.19
CA LEU A 39 -5.37 9.11 -9.60
C LEU A 39 -4.68 7.80 -10.03
N THR A 40 -3.54 7.92 -10.71
CA THR A 40 -2.76 6.77 -11.20
C THR A 40 -1.54 6.47 -10.32
N TYR A 41 -1.02 7.46 -9.60
CA TYR A 41 0.18 7.30 -8.76
C TYR A 41 0.01 8.02 -7.43
N LEU A 42 0.27 7.28 -6.34
CA LEU A 42 0.31 7.81 -4.99
C LEU A 42 1.58 7.34 -4.27
N SER A 43 2.34 8.29 -3.73
CA SER A 43 3.38 7.99 -2.76
C SER A 43 3.32 8.86 -1.52
N LEU A 44 3.23 8.19 -0.37
CA LEU A 44 3.29 8.75 0.98
C LEU A 44 4.46 8.16 1.77
N SER A 45 5.47 7.61 1.09
CA SER A 45 6.58 6.92 1.73
C SER A 45 7.48 7.85 2.54
N ASN A 46 8.07 7.32 3.61
CA ASN A 46 8.97 8.04 4.52
C ASN A 46 8.25 9.22 5.20
N ASN A 47 7.16 8.91 5.90
CA ASN A 47 6.50 9.84 6.80
C ASN A 47 6.35 9.18 8.19
N ARG A 48 5.57 9.78 9.08
CA ARG A 48 5.22 9.24 10.41
C ARG A 48 3.71 8.93 10.49
N LEU A 49 3.12 8.53 9.35
CA LEU A 49 1.70 8.19 9.28
C LEU A 49 1.44 6.90 10.07
N ASP A 50 0.29 6.83 10.73
CA ASP A 50 -0.05 5.75 11.64
C ASP A 50 -1.54 5.38 11.59
N GLY A 51 -1.89 4.31 12.30
CA GLY A 51 -3.24 3.77 12.32
C GLY A 51 -3.57 2.88 11.13
N ALA A 52 -4.81 2.36 11.14
CA ALA A 52 -5.27 1.39 10.16
C ALA A 52 -5.49 2.02 8.79
N ILE A 53 -4.94 1.39 7.74
CA ILE A 53 -5.18 1.80 6.35
C ILE A 53 -6.11 0.80 5.66
N ASN A 54 -7.15 1.32 5.01
CA ASN A 54 -8.07 0.53 4.20
C ASN A 54 -7.65 0.59 2.71
N LEU A 55 -7.05 -0.49 2.22
CA LEU A 55 -6.62 -0.62 0.82
C LEU A 55 -7.76 -1.00 -0.14
N ASP A 56 -8.93 -1.37 0.38
CA ASP A 56 -10.07 -1.82 -0.43
C ASP A 56 -10.78 -0.66 -1.14
N ALA A 57 -10.45 0.58 -0.76
CA ALA A 57 -11.08 1.80 -1.27
C ALA A 57 -10.16 2.60 -2.20
N LEU A 58 -9.20 1.94 -2.86
CA LEU A 58 -8.29 2.58 -3.79
C LEU A 58 -8.99 2.89 -5.14
N PRO A 59 -8.60 3.97 -5.84
CA PRO A 59 -9.12 4.24 -7.19
C PRO A 59 -8.77 3.15 -8.20
N ASP A 60 -9.71 2.82 -9.08
CA ASP A 60 -9.56 1.77 -10.11
C ASP A 60 -8.41 2.05 -11.11
N GLU A 61 -8.10 3.34 -11.33
CA GLU A 61 -7.03 3.78 -12.24
C GLU A 61 -5.64 3.78 -11.60
N LEU A 62 -5.52 3.43 -10.32
CA LEU A 62 -4.24 3.47 -9.62
C LEU A 62 -3.30 2.36 -10.11
N THR A 63 -2.13 2.75 -10.61
CA THR A 63 -1.08 1.85 -11.06
C THR A 63 0.07 1.74 -10.05
N HIS A 64 0.32 2.78 -9.25
CA HIS A 64 1.44 2.79 -8.30
C HIS A 64 1.03 3.27 -6.91
N LEU A 65 1.28 2.43 -5.90
CA LEU A 65 1.02 2.76 -4.49
C LEU A 65 2.25 2.52 -3.62
N HIS A 66 2.85 3.60 -3.14
CA HIS A 66 4.07 3.56 -2.34
C HIS A 66 3.83 4.17 -0.95
N LEU A 67 3.76 3.32 0.07
CA LEU A 67 3.47 3.65 1.48
C LEU A 67 4.61 3.31 2.44
N ALA A 68 5.76 2.86 1.90
CA ALA A 68 6.87 2.36 2.68
C ALA A 68 7.42 3.33 3.74
N SER A 69 7.98 2.80 4.82
CA SER A 69 8.58 3.57 5.92
C SER A 69 7.58 4.53 6.57
N ASN A 70 6.56 3.96 7.18
CA ASN A 70 5.56 4.63 8.04
C ASN A 70 5.27 3.70 9.25
N ALA A 71 4.23 4.00 10.04
CA ALA A 71 3.75 3.18 11.15
C ALA A 71 2.31 2.66 10.90
N LEU A 72 1.95 2.45 9.64
CA LEU A 72 0.60 2.02 9.23
C LEU A 72 0.32 0.58 9.69
N THR A 73 -0.91 0.31 10.09
CA THR A 73 -1.44 -1.03 10.40
C THR A 73 -2.56 -1.40 9.43
N GLY A 74 -3.01 -2.65 9.46
CA GLY A 74 -4.10 -3.14 8.63
C GLY A 74 -3.74 -4.41 7.86
N ILE A 75 -4.71 -4.94 7.15
CA ILE A 75 -4.61 -6.17 6.36
C ILE A 75 -4.47 -5.85 4.87
N ILE A 76 -3.91 -6.78 4.11
CA ILE A 76 -3.80 -6.68 2.65
C ILE A 76 -4.78 -7.68 2.03
N SER A 77 -5.98 -7.19 1.66
CA SER A 77 -6.95 -7.94 0.86
C SER A 77 -6.54 -7.88 -0.61
N SER A 78 -5.62 -8.76 -1.03
CA SER A 78 -5.01 -8.71 -2.37
C SER A 78 -6.02 -8.68 -3.53
N SER A 79 -7.14 -9.41 -3.38
CA SER A 79 -8.24 -9.48 -4.36
C SER A 79 -9.06 -8.20 -4.51
N LEU A 80 -8.94 -7.26 -3.57
CA LEU A 80 -9.62 -5.96 -3.59
C LEU A 80 -8.72 -4.83 -4.08
N LEU A 81 -7.47 -5.13 -4.46
CA LEU A 81 -6.58 -4.16 -5.04
C LEU A 81 -7.00 -3.81 -6.48
N PRO A 82 -6.75 -2.56 -6.94
CA PRO A 82 -7.09 -2.16 -8.30
C PRO A 82 -6.50 -3.08 -9.36
N VAL A 83 -7.31 -3.47 -10.35
CA VAL A 83 -6.92 -4.39 -11.43
C VAL A 83 -5.75 -3.87 -12.26
N LYS A 84 -5.53 -2.55 -12.28
CA LYS A 84 -4.44 -1.88 -13.00
C LYS A 84 -3.18 -1.68 -12.16
N LEU A 85 -3.16 -2.14 -10.91
CA LEU A 85 -2.02 -1.91 -10.02
C LEU A 85 -0.79 -2.64 -10.55
N GLU A 86 0.29 -1.89 -10.76
CA GLU A 86 1.58 -2.35 -11.27
C GLU A 86 2.64 -2.38 -10.17
N ALA A 87 2.54 -1.51 -9.15
CA ALA A 87 3.52 -1.48 -8.08
C ALA A 87 2.87 -1.25 -6.72
N LEU A 88 3.14 -2.15 -5.78
CA LEU A 88 2.75 -2.03 -4.38
C LEU A 88 3.98 -2.11 -3.48
N ASN A 89 4.23 -1.04 -2.73
CA ASN A 89 5.30 -1.01 -1.74
C ASN A 89 4.78 -0.51 -0.38
N VAL A 90 4.61 -1.43 0.55
CA VAL A 90 4.18 -1.17 1.93
C VAL A 90 5.28 -1.53 2.95
N ALA A 91 6.51 -1.70 2.48
CA ALA A 91 7.61 -2.15 3.32
C ALA A 91 7.89 -1.21 4.51
N ASN A 92 8.43 -1.76 5.60
CA ASN A 92 8.71 -1.01 6.83
C ASN A 92 7.45 -0.30 7.35
N ASN A 93 6.41 -1.08 7.63
CA ASN A 93 5.19 -0.65 8.32
C ASN A 93 4.87 -1.69 9.42
N ARG A 94 3.65 -1.67 9.94
CA ARG A 94 3.12 -2.65 10.91
C ARG A 94 1.89 -3.37 10.34
N MET A 95 1.88 -3.62 9.03
CA MET A 95 0.80 -4.39 8.39
C MET A 95 0.78 -5.81 8.95
N GLU A 96 -0.40 -6.39 9.12
CA GLU A 96 -0.59 -7.67 9.79
C GLU A 96 -1.59 -8.57 9.05
N GLY A 97 -1.69 -9.83 9.49
CA GLY A 97 -2.59 -10.81 8.91
C GLY A 97 -1.98 -11.61 7.75
N SER A 98 -2.80 -12.49 7.18
CA SER A 98 -2.40 -13.39 6.10
C SER A 98 -2.48 -12.71 4.73
N VAL A 99 -1.43 -12.85 3.91
CA VAL A 99 -1.44 -12.39 2.52
C VAL A 99 -1.77 -13.56 1.59
N ASP A 100 -2.86 -13.43 0.82
CA ASP A 100 -3.17 -14.34 -0.29
C ASP A 100 -2.46 -13.86 -1.57
N PHE A 101 -1.38 -14.54 -1.94
CA PHE A 101 -0.62 -14.19 -3.13
C PHE A 101 -1.36 -14.46 -4.44
N ALA A 102 -2.38 -15.32 -4.44
CA ALA A 102 -3.16 -15.64 -5.63
C ALA A 102 -4.18 -14.55 -5.99
N GLY A 103 -4.53 -13.68 -5.04
CA GLY A 103 -5.49 -12.60 -5.23
C GLY A 103 -4.91 -11.33 -5.87
N PHE A 104 -3.59 -11.21 -6.03
CA PHE A 104 -3.00 -10.00 -6.61
C PHE A 104 -3.38 -9.81 -8.09
N PRO A 105 -3.53 -8.56 -8.56
CA PRO A 105 -3.85 -8.29 -9.95
C PRO A 105 -2.72 -8.75 -10.86
N SER A 106 -3.08 -9.28 -12.04
CA SER A 106 -2.11 -9.83 -13.00
C SER A 106 -1.13 -8.79 -13.56
N THR A 107 -1.44 -7.51 -13.41
CA THR A 107 -0.60 -6.38 -13.81
C THR A 107 0.53 -6.07 -12.83
N LEU A 108 0.51 -6.64 -11.62
CA LEU A 108 1.32 -6.18 -10.48
C LEU A 108 2.81 -6.44 -10.63
N SER A 109 3.50 -5.62 -11.45
CA SER A 109 4.93 -5.63 -11.78
C SER A 109 5.94 -5.75 -10.61
N THR A 110 5.56 -5.23 -9.44
CA THR A 110 6.46 -4.98 -8.31
C THR A 110 5.71 -5.10 -6.99
N LEU A 111 6.21 -5.94 -6.08
CA LEU A 111 5.63 -6.14 -4.76
C LEU A 111 6.72 -6.11 -3.69
N ASN A 112 6.58 -5.20 -2.73
CA ASN A 112 7.48 -5.11 -1.58
C ASN A 112 6.68 -5.02 -0.27
N LEU A 113 6.74 -6.12 0.49
CA LEU A 113 6.04 -6.31 1.76
C LEU A 113 6.99 -6.38 2.96
N LEU A 114 8.30 -6.18 2.74
CA LEU A 114 9.35 -6.37 3.75
C LEU A 114 9.10 -5.62 5.05
N SER A 115 9.57 -6.17 6.17
CA SER A 115 9.52 -5.51 7.48
C SER A 115 8.10 -5.08 7.87
N ASN A 116 7.20 -6.05 7.92
CA ASN A 116 5.84 -5.94 8.44
C ASN A 116 5.56 -7.13 9.37
N HIS A 117 4.37 -7.20 9.98
CA HIS A 117 3.89 -8.33 10.77
C HIS A 117 2.99 -9.28 9.95
N LEU A 118 3.24 -9.37 8.65
CA LEU A 118 2.47 -10.19 7.72
C LEU A 118 2.89 -11.66 7.84
N CYS A 119 1.90 -12.54 7.81
CA CYS A 119 2.09 -13.99 7.64
C CYS A 119 1.41 -14.42 6.33
N GLY A 120 1.58 -15.66 5.91
CA GLY A 120 0.91 -16.15 4.70
C GLY A 120 1.67 -17.30 4.06
N MET A 121 0.93 -18.12 3.31
CA MET A 121 1.49 -19.16 2.48
C MET A 121 1.70 -18.57 1.09
N ILE A 122 2.96 -18.56 0.63
CA ILE A 122 3.25 -18.31 -0.78
C ILE A 122 2.96 -19.62 -1.53
N ASP A 123 1.88 -19.65 -2.31
CA ASP A 123 1.69 -20.72 -3.29
C ASP A 123 2.61 -20.45 -4.49
N MET A 124 3.79 -21.05 -4.46
CA MET A 124 4.81 -20.94 -5.51
C MET A 124 4.32 -21.46 -6.87
N SER A 125 3.23 -22.23 -6.95
CA SER A 125 2.67 -22.71 -8.22
C SER A 125 1.96 -21.60 -9.02
N ARG A 126 1.59 -20.49 -8.36
CA ARG A 126 0.86 -19.36 -8.98
C ARG A 126 1.68 -18.08 -9.06
N VAL A 127 2.95 -18.10 -8.61
CA VAL A 127 3.92 -17.04 -8.89
C VAL A 127 4.36 -17.17 -10.35
N HIS A 128 3.49 -16.78 -11.28
CA HIS A 128 3.78 -16.80 -12.70
C HIS A 128 4.95 -15.85 -13.02
N HIS A 129 6.16 -16.39 -13.12
CA HIS A 129 7.35 -15.99 -13.90
C HIS A 129 7.76 -14.52 -14.13
N SER A 130 7.10 -13.50 -13.57
CA SER A 130 7.41 -12.09 -13.87
C SER A 130 7.51 -11.17 -12.64
N PHE A 131 7.31 -11.66 -11.41
CA PHE A 131 7.41 -10.82 -10.23
C PHE A 131 8.73 -10.92 -9.47
N ALA A 132 9.48 -9.81 -9.45
CA ALA A 132 10.58 -9.58 -8.54
C ALA A 132 10.04 -9.49 -7.10
N LEU A 133 9.76 -10.65 -6.51
CA LEU A 133 9.26 -10.75 -5.15
C LEU A 133 10.43 -10.49 -4.19
N ARG A 134 10.38 -9.37 -3.48
CA ARG A 134 11.20 -9.15 -2.29
C ARG A 134 10.29 -9.27 -1.08
N ALA A 135 10.17 -10.49 -0.56
CA ALA A 135 9.46 -10.81 0.67
C ALA A 135 10.41 -11.60 1.59
N ASN A 136 10.71 -11.05 2.77
CA ASN A 136 11.46 -11.72 3.83
C ASN A 136 10.41 -12.15 4.83
N PHE A 137 9.97 -13.40 4.72
CA PHE A 137 9.20 -14.03 5.78
C PHE A 137 10.18 -14.45 6.88
N VAL A 138 10.00 -13.89 8.09
CA VAL A 138 10.64 -14.41 9.30
C VAL A 138 9.71 -15.49 9.85
N HIS A 139 10.15 -16.74 9.73
CA HIS A 139 9.72 -17.95 10.45
C HIS A 139 8.22 -18.21 10.68
N GLY A 140 7.71 -19.23 9.97
CA GLY A 140 6.82 -20.23 10.57
C GLY A 140 7.61 -21.51 10.73
N SER A 141 8.13 -21.77 11.93
CA SER A 141 8.73 -23.05 12.30
C SER A 141 7.61 -24.08 12.53
N SER A 142 7.60 -25.15 11.74
CA SER A 142 7.35 -26.57 12.09
C SER A 142 7.19 -27.36 10.81
#